data_AF-A0A2E6EMN3-F1
#
_entry.id   AF-A0A2E6EMN3-F1
#
_cell.length_a   1.000
_cell.length_b   1.000
_cell.length_c   1.000
_cell.angle_alpha   90.00
_cell.angle_beta   90.00
_cell.angle_gamma   90.00
#
_symmetry.space_group_name_H-M   'P 1'
#
loop_
_entity.id
_entity.type
_entity.pdbx_description
1 polymer ?
#
loop_
_entity_poly.entity_id
_entity_poly.type
_entity_poly.pdbx_seq_one_letter_code
_entity_poly.pdbx_strand_id
1 'polypeptide(L)'
;MRIKKFPLPFLLFLISSLVVVACTRPSGDDDDSTAMDDDDTSGDDDDTSGDDDDSAAGDDDDSTQPIPSDDGDGAADDLIYEIQTGATAEGVFVDVQNVVITGVHQYGVFVQEPLSGAYSGVWVYTGADAGTFTTGQMVNVGGMTEEYAGSSGDWADTVTEINVGAYLPGAGDDDDSAEPGPTVNAYIEGSSATPATIVGQVLDVAVFTTADIERWEGVLVTVENVTVTVAPDNYGAWTVTGGVRVDDKLFTYNDPDGPSIGTSFASITGVLDYSWGEYKITPRDASDFVVP
;
A
#
# COMPACT_ATOMS: atom_id res chain seq x y z
N MET A 1 -17.04 0.14 7.94
CA MET A 1 -15.69 0.40 8.46
C MET A 1 -15.17 -0.79 9.27
N ARG A 2 -14.74 -1.85 8.58
CA ARG A 2 -13.97 -2.95 9.18
C ARG A 2 -12.51 -2.66 8.85
N ILE A 3 -11.76 -2.20 9.85
CA ILE A 3 -10.30 -2.19 9.84
C ILE A 3 -9.83 -3.58 9.38
N LYS A 4 -8.87 -3.67 8.46
CA LYS A 4 -8.17 -4.91 8.08
C LYS A 4 -7.67 -5.57 9.38
N LYS A 5 -8.42 -6.54 9.91
CA LYS A 5 -8.18 -7.11 11.24
C LYS A 5 -7.07 -8.13 11.15
N PHE A 6 -5.84 -7.72 11.46
CA PHE A 6 -4.82 -8.67 11.88
C PHE A 6 -5.20 -9.30 13.23
N PRO A 7 -5.06 -10.63 13.39
CA PRO A 7 -5.33 -11.28 14.67
C PRO A 7 -4.20 -10.96 15.65
N LEU A 8 -4.49 -10.09 16.63
CA LEU A 8 -3.60 -9.81 17.75
C LEU A 8 -3.40 -11.09 18.59
N PRO A 9 -2.16 -11.45 19.00
CA PRO A 9 -1.94 -12.66 19.79
C PRO A 9 -2.54 -12.55 21.19
N PHE A 10 -3.16 -13.65 21.60
CA PHE A 10 -3.91 -13.86 22.82
C PHE A 10 -3.02 -13.67 24.07
N LEU A 11 -3.02 -12.47 24.67
CA LEU A 11 -2.38 -12.22 25.96
C LEU A 11 -3.33 -12.64 27.10
N LEU A 12 -2.94 -13.73 27.76
CA LEU A 12 -3.61 -14.34 28.91
C LEU A 12 -3.65 -13.37 30.11
N PHE A 13 -4.80 -12.72 30.35
CA PHE A 13 -5.03 -11.89 31.54
C PHE A 13 -5.36 -12.77 32.75
N LEU A 14 -4.47 -12.77 33.75
CA LEU A 14 -4.68 -13.39 35.05
C LEU A 14 -5.64 -12.53 35.89
N ILE A 15 -6.71 -13.14 36.39
CA ILE A 15 -7.71 -12.53 37.27
C ILE A 15 -7.15 -12.44 38.70
N SER A 16 -7.19 -11.26 39.32
CA SER A 16 -7.05 -11.09 40.78
C SER A 16 -8.10 -10.13 41.31
N SER A 17 -9.07 -10.68 42.04
CA SER A 17 -10.07 -9.94 42.82
C SER A 17 -9.48 -9.40 44.11
N LEU A 18 -9.76 -8.14 44.51
CA LEU A 18 -10.10 -7.83 45.91
C LEU A 18 -10.72 -6.43 46.15
N VAL A 19 -11.95 -6.48 46.69
CA VAL A 19 -12.59 -5.63 47.72
C VAL A 19 -12.95 -4.17 47.42
N VAL A 20 -14.27 -3.97 47.38
CA VAL A 20 -15.02 -2.72 47.56
C VAL A 20 -14.96 -2.28 49.03
N VAL A 21 -14.56 -1.03 49.28
CA VAL A 21 -14.90 -0.30 50.51
C VAL A 21 -15.46 1.06 50.11
N ALA A 22 -16.75 1.25 50.36
CA ALA A 22 -17.40 2.54 50.32
C ALA A 22 -17.28 3.21 51.69
N CYS A 23 -16.94 4.50 51.74
CA CYS A 23 -17.27 5.39 52.87
C CYS A 23 -17.42 6.84 52.37
N THR A 24 -18.69 7.27 52.37
CA THR A 24 -19.29 8.61 52.59
C THR A 24 -18.43 9.88 52.76
N ARG A 25 -18.80 10.91 51.96
CA ARG A 25 -18.65 12.38 52.18
C ARG A 25 -19.38 12.85 53.46
N PRO A 26 -18.94 13.94 54.14
CA PRO A 26 -19.47 15.28 53.79
C PRO A 26 -18.58 16.52 54.07
N SER A 27 -18.95 17.62 53.39
CA SER A 27 -18.99 19.05 53.78
C SER A 27 -17.75 19.83 54.24
N GLY A 28 -17.57 21.03 53.68
CA GLY A 28 -17.23 22.24 54.45
C GLY A 28 -16.11 23.13 53.89
N ASP A 29 -16.52 24.28 53.36
CA ASP A 29 -15.93 25.63 53.47
C ASP A 29 -14.62 25.99 52.75
N ASP A 30 -14.80 26.82 51.71
CA ASP A 30 -14.35 28.23 51.59
C ASP A 30 -13.06 28.66 52.33
N ASP A 31 -12.04 29.10 51.58
CA ASP A 31 -11.44 30.44 51.81
C ASP A 31 -10.47 30.84 50.68
N ASP A 32 -10.66 32.10 50.27
CA ASP A 32 -9.94 32.88 49.27
C ASP A 32 -8.79 33.65 49.97
N SER A 33 -7.59 33.74 49.38
CA SER A 33 -6.67 34.89 49.53
C SER A 33 -5.35 34.70 48.77
N THR A 34 -5.27 35.42 47.66
CA THR A 34 -4.19 36.32 47.22
C THR A 34 -2.80 36.24 47.91
N ALA A 35 -1.73 36.18 47.09
CA ALA A 35 -0.64 37.19 46.98
C ALA A 35 0.77 36.60 46.79
N MET A 36 1.61 37.37 46.09
CA MET A 36 3.06 37.27 45.77
C MET A 36 3.31 36.77 44.34
N ASP A 37 3.37 37.63 43.31
CA ASP A 37 4.27 38.78 43.04
C ASP A 37 5.77 38.45 43.16
N ASP A 38 6.36 38.32 41.96
CA ASP A 38 7.65 38.81 41.46
C ASP A 38 8.94 38.57 42.27
N ASP A 39 9.87 37.82 41.65
CA ASP A 39 11.29 38.15 41.75
C ASP A 39 12.01 37.95 40.40
N ASP A 40 12.63 39.04 39.97
CA ASP A 40 13.50 39.19 38.82
C ASP A 40 14.78 38.37 39.01
N THR A 41 15.21 37.63 37.99
CA THR A 41 16.66 37.51 37.71
C THR A 41 16.91 37.40 36.21
N SER A 42 17.49 38.47 35.68
CA SER A 42 18.19 38.56 34.41
C SER A 42 19.69 38.31 34.64
N GLY A 43 20.33 37.67 33.65
CA GLY A 43 21.78 37.44 33.57
C GLY A 43 22.04 36.21 32.68
N ASP A 44 22.22 36.40 31.38
CA ASP A 44 23.53 36.53 30.70
C ASP A 44 24.41 35.28 30.91
N ASP A 45 24.57 34.47 29.85
CA ASP A 45 25.84 34.37 29.12
C ASP A 45 25.74 33.35 27.96
N ASP A 46 26.12 33.83 26.77
CA ASP A 46 26.51 33.05 25.59
C ASP A 46 27.67 32.11 25.92
N ASP A 47 27.63 30.87 25.43
CA ASP A 47 28.85 30.25 24.90
C ASP A 47 28.53 29.11 23.91
N THR A 48 29.15 29.23 22.74
CA THR A 48 29.11 28.32 21.61
C THR A 48 30.11 27.16 21.76
N SER A 49 29.77 26.05 21.10
CA SER A 49 30.64 24.99 20.54
C SER A 49 31.32 24.00 21.49
N GLY A 50 31.07 22.72 21.22
CA GLY A 50 31.78 21.57 21.76
C GLY A 50 31.31 20.30 21.05
N ASP A 51 31.95 19.98 19.93
CA ASP A 51 31.90 18.68 19.28
C ASP A 51 32.43 17.63 20.27
N ASP A 52 31.65 16.59 20.56
CA ASP A 52 32.14 15.34 21.13
C ASP A 52 31.70 14.19 20.20
N ASP A 53 32.68 13.81 19.39
CA ASP A 53 32.78 12.69 18.49
C ASP A 53 33.08 11.40 19.26
N ASP A 54 32.03 10.67 19.66
CA ASP A 54 32.16 9.27 20.10
C ASP A 54 31.54 8.32 19.06
N SER A 55 32.36 7.95 18.09
CA SER A 55 32.14 6.79 17.23
C SER A 55 32.50 5.51 17.99
N ALA A 56 31.49 4.78 18.46
CA ALA A 56 31.62 3.38 18.82
C ALA A 56 30.59 2.56 18.02
N ALA A 57 31.10 1.87 17.01
CA ALA A 57 30.37 0.92 16.19
C ALA A 57 29.75 -0.20 17.04
N GLY A 58 28.48 -0.51 16.77
CA GLY A 58 27.74 -1.59 17.38
C GLY A 58 26.42 -1.87 16.66
N ASP A 59 26.50 -2.33 15.42
CA ASP A 59 25.64 -3.35 14.79
C ASP A 59 24.17 -3.42 15.25
N ASP A 60 23.34 -2.54 14.69
CA ASP A 60 21.92 -2.76 14.44
C ASP A 60 21.52 -2.14 13.09
N ASP A 61 21.53 -2.99 12.06
CA ASP A 61 20.84 -2.76 10.79
C ASP A 61 19.33 -2.71 11.03
N ASP A 62 18.87 -1.58 11.58
CA ASP A 62 17.48 -1.15 11.63
C ASP A 62 17.32 -0.01 10.63
N SER A 63 17.08 -0.37 9.38
CA SER A 63 16.72 0.56 8.30
C SER A 63 15.29 1.09 8.46
N THR A 64 14.91 1.54 9.66
CA THR A 64 13.75 2.42 9.87
C THR A 64 14.20 3.88 9.74
N GLN A 65 14.58 4.27 8.52
CA GLN A 65 14.50 5.69 8.19
C GLN A 65 13.00 6.05 8.19
N PRO A 66 12.53 6.98 9.04
CA PRO A 66 11.15 7.43 8.98
C PRO A 66 10.98 8.15 7.65
N ILE A 67 10.24 7.55 6.73
CA ILE A 67 9.76 8.26 5.55
C ILE A 67 8.66 9.19 6.07
N PRO A 68 8.74 10.52 5.85
CA PRO A 68 7.72 11.43 6.32
C PRO A 68 6.38 11.00 5.74
N SER A 69 5.43 10.76 6.62
CA SER A 69 4.13 10.24 6.29
C SER A 69 3.14 11.26 6.85
N ASP A 70 2.40 11.93 5.98
CA ASP A 70 1.49 12.99 6.41
C ASP A 70 0.08 12.48 6.57
N ASP A 71 -0.19 12.07 7.79
CA ASP A 71 -1.44 11.53 8.27
C ASP A 71 -2.48 12.63 8.63
N GLY A 72 -2.38 13.80 8.00
CA GLY A 72 -3.41 14.85 8.00
C GLY A 72 -2.96 16.28 8.35
N ASP A 73 -1.70 16.66 8.13
CA ASP A 73 -1.05 17.92 8.57
C ASP A 73 -0.78 18.95 7.45
N GLY A 74 -0.79 18.56 6.17
CA GLY A 74 -0.44 19.44 5.04
C GLY A 74 0.98 19.26 4.50
N ALA A 75 1.54 18.06 4.57
CA ALA A 75 2.76 17.68 3.87
C ALA A 75 2.53 17.21 2.43
N ALA A 76 3.65 17.09 1.73
CA ALA A 76 3.79 17.14 0.28
C ALA A 76 3.84 15.77 -0.41
N ASP A 77 3.63 14.66 0.32
CA ASP A 77 3.79 13.29 -0.18
C ASP A 77 3.06 12.26 0.73
N ASP A 78 2.02 11.60 0.20
CA ASP A 78 1.35 10.45 0.80
C ASP A 78 2.06 9.14 0.38
N LEU A 79 2.15 8.17 1.29
CA LEU A 79 2.84 6.91 1.00
C LEU A 79 1.87 5.79 0.62
N ILE A 80 2.24 4.98 -0.40
CA ILE A 80 1.43 3.82 -0.81
C ILE A 80 1.27 2.82 0.34
N TYR A 81 2.28 2.70 1.21
CA TYR A 81 2.23 1.84 2.40
C TYR A 81 1.04 2.17 3.33
N GLU A 82 0.72 3.45 3.47
CA GLU A 82 -0.36 3.94 4.35
C GLU A 82 -1.73 3.69 3.73
N ILE A 83 -1.82 3.91 2.42
CA ILE A 83 -3.02 3.62 1.63
C ILE A 83 -3.33 2.12 1.71
N GLN A 84 -2.34 1.26 1.46
CA GLN A 84 -2.52 -0.19 1.43
C GLN A 84 -2.81 -0.81 2.80
N THR A 85 -2.31 -0.21 3.88
CA THR A 85 -2.58 -0.68 5.25
C THR A 85 -3.87 -0.11 5.84
N GLY A 86 -4.53 0.82 5.14
CA GLY A 86 -5.76 1.48 5.59
C GLY A 86 -5.52 2.54 6.68
N ALA A 87 -4.29 3.05 6.80
CA ALA A 87 -4.01 4.25 7.57
C ALA A 87 -4.66 5.47 6.90
N THR A 88 -4.66 5.51 5.56
CA THR A 88 -5.47 6.42 4.76
C THR A 88 -6.87 5.84 4.56
N ALA A 89 -7.91 6.62 4.88
CA ALA A 89 -9.30 6.18 4.69
C ALA A 89 -9.72 6.19 3.21
N GLU A 90 -10.74 5.41 2.87
CA GLU A 90 -11.43 5.48 1.57
C GLU A 90 -12.07 6.87 1.34
N GLY A 91 -12.10 7.32 0.08
CA GLY A 91 -12.71 8.57 -0.34
C GLY A 91 -11.89 9.80 0.04
N VAL A 92 -10.62 9.61 0.40
CA VAL A 92 -9.67 10.67 0.73
C VAL A 92 -8.81 10.96 -0.50
N PHE A 93 -8.56 12.24 -0.75
CA PHE A 93 -7.61 12.63 -1.78
C PHE A 93 -6.19 12.44 -1.25
N VAL A 94 -5.36 11.73 -2.01
CA VAL A 94 -3.94 11.50 -1.74
C VAL A 94 -3.08 12.14 -2.81
N ASP A 95 -1.89 12.57 -2.43
CA ASP A 95 -0.85 13.12 -3.28
C ASP A 95 0.45 12.31 -3.13
N VAL A 96 0.62 11.28 -3.97
CA VAL A 96 1.76 10.35 -3.94
C VAL A 96 2.84 10.80 -4.92
N GLN A 97 4.08 10.98 -4.46
CA GLN A 97 5.18 11.51 -5.27
C GLN A 97 6.22 10.45 -5.62
N ASN A 98 6.86 10.61 -6.79
CA ASN A 98 8.07 9.89 -7.17
C ASN A 98 7.97 8.36 -7.21
N VAL A 99 6.78 7.83 -7.50
CA VAL A 99 6.55 6.39 -7.64
C VAL A 99 6.86 5.90 -9.04
N VAL A 100 7.22 4.62 -9.15
CA VAL A 100 7.63 3.99 -10.41
C VAL A 100 6.47 3.22 -11.01
N ILE A 101 6.17 3.45 -12.28
CA ILE A 101 5.22 2.62 -13.03
C ILE A 101 5.78 1.21 -13.20
N THR A 102 5.15 0.23 -12.60
CA THR A 102 5.53 -1.18 -12.68
C THR A 102 4.70 -1.97 -13.69
N GLY A 103 3.53 -1.48 -14.11
CA GLY A 103 2.71 -2.12 -15.14
C GLY A 103 1.80 -1.11 -15.84
N VAL A 104 1.51 -1.32 -17.12
CA VAL A 104 0.66 -0.43 -17.92
C VAL A 104 -0.43 -1.26 -18.59
N HIS A 105 -1.68 -0.88 -18.36
CA HIS A 105 -2.86 -1.46 -18.97
C HIS A 105 -3.72 -0.34 -19.59
N GLN A 106 -4.67 -0.68 -20.47
CA GLN A 106 -5.46 0.33 -21.16
C GLN A 106 -6.18 1.30 -20.20
N TYR A 107 -6.67 0.84 -19.05
CA TYR A 107 -7.47 1.68 -18.14
C TYR A 107 -6.70 2.25 -16.95
N GLY A 108 -5.40 2.00 -16.86
CA GLY A 108 -4.62 2.44 -15.71
C GLY A 108 -3.23 1.84 -15.65
N VAL A 109 -2.53 2.17 -14.58
CA VAL A 109 -1.15 1.74 -14.36
C VAL A 109 -1.00 1.16 -12.96
N PHE A 110 -0.08 0.21 -12.80
CA PHE A 110 0.44 -0.12 -11.48
C PHE A 110 1.61 0.80 -11.18
N VAL A 111 1.62 1.37 -9.99
CA VAL A 111 2.74 2.17 -9.47
C VAL A 111 3.28 1.54 -8.21
N GLN A 112 4.55 1.76 -7.94
CA GLN A 112 5.22 1.22 -6.77
C GLN A 112 6.23 2.21 -6.18
N GLU A 113 6.34 2.23 -4.86
CA GLU A 113 7.38 2.96 -4.13
C GLU A 113 8.77 2.50 -4.56
N PRO A 114 9.74 3.43 -4.72
CA PRO A 114 11.09 3.12 -5.19
C PRO A 114 11.84 2.17 -4.25
N LEU A 115 11.53 2.18 -2.95
CA LEU A 115 12.11 1.27 -1.95
C LEU A 115 11.51 -0.15 -2.01
N SER A 116 10.39 -0.33 -2.72
CA SER A 116 9.69 -1.62 -2.87
C SER A 116 9.30 -2.22 -1.51
N GLY A 117 9.08 -3.54 -1.48
CA GLY A 117 8.67 -4.28 -0.30
C GLY A 117 7.15 -4.50 -0.20
N ALA A 118 6.73 -5.03 0.94
CA ALA A 118 5.31 -5.24 1.24
C ALA A 118 4.55 -3.90 1.23
N TYR A 119 3.32 -3.91 0.72
CA TYR A 119 2.41 -2.77 0.64
C TYR A 119 2.94 -1.58 -0.18
N SER A 120 3.94 -1.81 -1.03
CA SER A 120 4.59 -0.74 -1.80
C SER A 120 3.90 -0.43 -3.13
N GLY A 121 2.91 -1.22 -3.54
CA GLY A 121 2.29 -1.14 -4.86
C GLY A 121 0.81 -0.82 -4.80
N VAL A 122 0.29 -0.14 -5.81
CA VAL A 122 -1.14 0.18 -5.94
C VAL A 122 -1.54 0.30 -7.40
N TRP A 123 -2.79 -0.05 -7.70
CA TRP A 123 -3.40 0.24 -8.99
C TRP A 123 -3.89 1.69 -9.04
N VAL A 124 -3.54 2.40 -10.13
CA VAL A 124 -4.02 3.75 -10.42
C VAL A 124 -4.97 3.69 -11.60
N TYR A 125 -6.26 3.86 -11.33
CA TYR A 125 -7.29 3.91 -12.37
C TYR A 125 -7.32 5.30 -13.01
N THR A 126 -7.10 5.34 -14.32
CA THR A 126 -7.00 6.63 -15.06
C THR A 126 -8.30 7.04 -15.74
N GLY A 127 -9.30 6.16 -15.83
CA GLY A 127 -10.56 6.40 -16.52
C GLY A 127 -10.45 6.68 -18.03
N ALA A 128 -9.25 6.61 -18.59
CA ALA A 128 -8.94 6.86 -19.99
C ALA A 128 -7.79 5.93 -20.42
N ASP A 129 -7.36 6.03 -21.68
CA ASP A 129 -6.25 5.24 -22.18
C ASP A 129 -4.93 5.66 -21.51
N ALA A 130 -4.33 4.76 -20.73
CA ALA A 130 -3.04 4.95 -20.08
C ALA A 130 -1.84 4.54 -20.97
N GLY A 131 -2.07 4.17 -22.24
CA GLY A 131 -1.05 3.67 -23.17
C GLY A 131 0.08 4.64 -23.53
N THR A 132 0.06 5.89 -23.05
CA THR A 132 1.17 6.84 -23.17
C THR A 132 2.24 6.66 -22.09
N PHE A 133 1.92 5.97 -20.99
CA PHE A 133 2.86 5.65 -19.93
C PHE A 133 3.71 4.44 -20.29
N THR A 134 4.87 4.32 -19.64
CA THR A 134 5.80 3.20 -19.83
C THR A 134 6.28 2.66 -18.49
N THR A 135 6.56 1.35 -18.42
CA THR A 135 7.17 0.74 -17.24
C THR A 135 8.55 1.36 -16.97
N GLY A 136 8.86 1.58 -15.68
CA GLY A 136 10.06 2.28 -15.23
C GLY A 136 9.98 3.80 -15.22
N GLN A 137 8.88 4.40 -15.72
CA GLN A 137 8.66 5.84 -15.63
C GLN A 137 8.34 6.26 -14.18
N MET A 138 8.98 7.34 -13.72
CA MET A 138 8.64 7.99 -12.45
C MET A 138 7.46 8.94 -12.64
N VAL A 139 6.49 8.92 -11.73
CA VAL A 139 5.31 9.78 -11.77
C VAL A 139 4.94 10.31 -10.38
N ASN A 140 4.19 11.41 -10.38
CA ASN A 140 3.43 11.91 -9.24
C ASN A 140 1.94 11.66 -9.52
N VAL A 141 1.18 11.26 -8.50
CA VAL A 141 -0.21 10.83 -8.61
C VAL A 141 -1.03 11.54 -7.56
N GLY A 142 -1.98 12.37 -7.99
CA GLY A 142 -3.00 12.96 -7.13
C GLY A 142 -4.37 12.39 -7.46
N GLY A 143 -5.04 11.74 -6.52
CA GLY A 143 -6.33 11.08 -6.79
C GLY A 143 -7.10 10.70 -5.53
N MET A 144 -8.32 10.18 -5.70
CA MET A 144 -9.12 9.69 -4.58
C MET A 144 -8.81 8.22 -4.30
N THR A 145 -8.66 7.87 -3.03
CA THR A 145 -8.62 6.46 -2.61
C THR A 145 -9.99 5.81 -2.79
N GLU A 146 -10.03 4.61 -3.37
CA GLU A 146 -11.25 3.81 -3.50
C GLU A 146 -11.02 2.40 -2.94
N GLU A 147 -12.03 1.86 -2.26
CA GLU A 147 -12.08 0.44 -1.89
C GLU A 147 -13.14 -0.26 -2.74
N TYR A 148 -12.71 -1.07 -3.69
CA TYR A 148 -13.64 -1.88 -4.49
C TYR A 148 -13.94 -3.19 -3.76
N ALA A 149 -15.13 -3.29 -3.17
CA ALA A 149 -15.66 -4.58 -2.72
C ALA A 149 -16.04 -5.43 -3.94
N GLY A 150 -15.49 -6.65 -4.04
CA GLY A 150 -15.85 -7.59 -5.09
C GLY A 150 -17.38 -7.71 -5.27
N SER A 151 -17.85 -7.73 -6.52
CA SER A 151 -19.27 -7.64 -6.91
C SER A 151 -20.15 -8.85 -6.54
N SER A 152 -19.71 -9.69 -5.62
CA SER A 152 -20.44 -10.82 -5.07
C SER A 152 -20.47 -10.66 -3.55
N GLY A 153 -21.65 -10.25 -3.03
CA GLY A 153 -21.90 -9.86 -1.62
C GLY A 153 -21.73 -10.94 -0.54
N ASP A 154 -20.65 -11.72 -0.61
CA ASP A 154 -20.16 -12.66 0.40
C ASP A 154 -18.62 -12.83 0.36
N TRP A 155 -17.90 -12.13 -0.54
CA TRP A 155 -16.43 -12.15 -0.64
C TRP A 155 -15.88 -10.78 -0.25
N ALA A 156 -15.57 -10.65 1.04
CA ALA A 156 -15.22 -9.39 1.69
C ALA A 156 -13.76 -8.96 1.48
N ASP A 157 -13.18 -9.26 0.32
CA ASP A 157 -11.86 -8.78 -0.04
C ASP A 157 -12.03 -7.49 -0.85
N THR A 158 -11.49 -6.41 -0.31
CA THR A 158 -11.52 -5.08 -0.93
C THR A 158 -10.19 -4.84 -1.63
N VAL A 159 -10.24 -4.37 -2.87
CA VAL A 159 -9.07 -3.89 -3.60
C VAL A 159 -8.94 -2.40 -3.34
N THR A 160 -7.77 -1.95 -2.90
CA THR A 160 -7.48 -0.53 -2.73
C THR A 160 -6.83 0.03 -4.00
N GLU A 161 -7.40 1.10 -4.54
CA GLU A 161 -6.88 1.80 -5.71
C GLU A 161 -6.88 3.33 -5.55
N ILE A 162 -6.14 4.02 -6.41
CA ILE A 162 -6.18 5.49 -6.55
C ILE A 162 -6.89 5.83 -7.86
N ASN A 163 -8.03 6.51 -7.79
CA ASN A 163 -8.78 6.97 -8.96
C ASN A 163 -8.34 8.39 -9.37
N VAL A 164 -7.81 8.50 -10.58
CA VAL A 164 -7.44 9.77 -11.23
C VAL A 164 -8.28 10.09 -12.47
N GLY A 165 -9.31 9.30 -12.75
CA GLY A 165 -10.22 9.50 -13.86
C GLY A 165 -11.13 10.71 -13.69
N ALA A 166 -11.46 11.38 -14.80
CA ALA A 166 -12.32 12.58 -14.84
C ALA A 166 -13.79 12.36 -14.42
N TYR A 167 -14.11 11.20 -13.84
CA TYR A 167 -15.44 10.85 -13.36
C TYR A 167 -15.42 10.77 -11.84
N LEU A 168 -15.76 11.88 -11.18
CA LEU A 168 -16.29 11.86 -9.82
C LEU A 168 -17.77 12.24 -9.87
N PRO A 169 -18.67 11.25 -9.85
CA PRO A 169 -19.97 11.46 -9.23
C PRO A 169 -20.35 10.22 -8.42
N GLY A 170 -20.44 10.39 -7.09
CA GLY A 170 -21.14 9.47 -6.22
C GLY A 170 -20.58 8.05 -6.20
N ALA A 171 -19.88 7.74 -5.12
CA ALA A 171 -20.14 6.50 -4.39
C ALA A 171 -21.64 6.15 -4.53
N GLY A 172 -21.95 4.94 -5.01
CA GLY A 172 -23.26 4.58 -5.57
C GLY A 172 -24.47 4.66 -4.64
N ASP A 173 -24.87 5.86 -4.23
CA ASP A 173 -26.19 6.14 -3.71
C ASP A 173 -27.01 6.81 -4.82
N ASP A 174 -28.16 6.24 -5.09
CA ASP A 174 -29.26 6.76 -5.93
C ASP A 174 -29.90 8.01 -5.28
N ASP A 175 -29.13 8.77 -4.49
CA ASP A 175 -29.54 10.00 -3.83
C ASP A 175 -28.84 11.18 -4.52
N ASP A 176 -29.47 11.60 -5.62
CA ASP A 176 -29.18 12.75 -6.49
C ASP A 176 -29.28 14.12 -5.74
N SER A 177 -28.96 14.15 -4.45
CA SER A 177 -28.98 15.33 -3.59
C SER A 177 -27.66 15.60 -2.85
N ALA A 178 -26.64 14.74 -3.02
CA ALA A 178 -25.30 15.06 -2.56
C ALA A 178 -24.72 16.19 -3.42
N GLU A 179 -24.58 17.38 -2.80
CA GLU A 179 -23.83 18.51 -3.37
C GLU A 179 -22.51 17.99 -3.97
N PRO A 180 -22.12 18.43 -5.19
CA PRO A 180 -20.84 18.06 -5.76
C PRO A 180 -19.74 18.34 -4.73
N GLY A 181 -19.02 17.28 -4.33
CA GLY A 181 -17.85 17.44 -3.48
C GLY A 181 -16.85 18.42 -4.11
N PRO A 182 -15.89 18.95 -3.33
CA PRO A 182 -14.86 19.82 -3.89
C PRO A 182 -14.24 19.15 -5.11
N THR A 183 -14.18 19.89 -6.22
CA THR A 183 -13.47 19.44 -7.43
C THR A 183 -11.99 19.49 -7.12
N VAL A 184 -11.44 18.38 -6.62
CA VAL A 184 -9.99 18.21 -6.52
C VAL A 184 -9.49 17.79 -7.90
N ASN A 185 -8.50 18.51 -8.42
CA ASN A 185 -7.92 18.20 -9.72
C ASN A 185 -7.05 16.96 -9.58
N ALA A 186 -7.59 15.79 -9.92
CA ALA A 186 -6.81 14.57 -10.00
C ALA A 186 -5.81 14.64 -11.16
N TYR A 187 -4.67 13.96 -11.01
CA TYR A 187 -3.57 14.00 -11.96
C TYR A 187 -2.68 12.75 -11.88
N ILE A 188 -2.01 12.47 -12.99
CA ILE A 188 -0.84 11.58 -13.05
C ILE A 188 0.15 12.20 -14.04
N GLU A 189 1.31 12.61 -13.55
CA GLU A 189 2.28 13.40 -14.31
C GLU A 189 3.69 12.86 -14.14
N GLY A 190 4.55 13.06 -15.15
CA GLY A 190 5.95 12.63 -15.08
C GLY A 190 6.71 13.37 -13.99
N SER A 191 7.43 12.63 -13.14
CA SER A 191 8.34 13.21 -12.15
C SER A 191 9.72 13.49 -12.75
N SER A 192 10.38 14.52 -12.23
CA SER A 192 11.77 14.86 -12.54
C SER A 192 12.78 14.25 -11.57
N ALA A 193 12.32 13.47 -10.59
CA ALA A 193 13.19 12.75 -9.68
C ALA A 193 14.08 11.74 -10.42
N THR A 194 15.16 11.34 -9.76
CA THR A 194 16.10 10.37 -10.32
C THR A 194 15.36 9.04 -10.55
N PRO A 195 15.39 8.46 -11.77
CA PRO A 195 14.70 7.20 -12.04
C PRO A 195 15.17 6.08 -11.12
N ALA A 196 14.21 5.40 -10.50
CA ALA A 196 14.43 4.17 -9.74
C ALA A 196 14.12 2.94 -10.60
N THR A 197 14.89 1.87 -10.41
CA THR A 197 14.62 0.57 -11.05
C THR A 197 14.06 -0.38 -9.99
N ILE A 198 12.85 -0.85 -10.22
CA ILE A 198 12.23 -1.88 -9.38
C ILE A 198 12.61 -3.26 -9.90
N VAL A 199 13.13 -4.10 -9.00
CA VAL A 199 13.34 -5.54 -9.22
C VAL A 199 12.23 -6.30 -8.50
N GLY A 200 11.75 -7.39 -9.11
CA GLY A 200 10.68 -8.21 -8.54
C GLY A 200 11.09 -8.82 -7.21
N GLN A 201 10.18 -8.75 -6.23
CA GLN A 201 10.36 -9.37 -4.92
C GLN A 201 10.23 -10.88 -5.05
N VAL A 202 11.29 -11.62 -4.72
CA VAL A 202 11.28 -13.08 -4.85
C VAL A 202 10.40 -13.68 -3.75
N LEU A 203 9.33 -14.35 -4.15
CA LEU A 203 8.38 -14.99 -3.24
C LEU A 203 8.46 -16.51 -3.35
N ASP A 204 8.35 -17.19 -2.21
CA ASP A 204 8.09 -18.63 -2.18
C ASP A 204 6.66 -18.89 -2.65
N VAL A 205 6.49 -19.89 -3.53
CA VAL A 205 5.17 -20.24 -4.08
C VAL A 205 4.14 -20.62 -3.02
N ALA A 206 4.57 -21.03 -1.82
CA ALA A 206 3.67 -21.32 -0.70
C ALA A 206 2.94 -20.08 -0.19
N VAL A 207 3.52 -18.87 -0.32
CA VAL A 207 2.93 -17.61 0.16
C VAL A 207 1.57 -17.35 -0.51
N PHE A 208 1.41 -17.74 -1.78
CA PHE A 208 0.17 -17.55 -2.56
C PHE A 208 -1.06 -18.27 -1.99
N THR A 209 -0.87 -19.18 -1.03
CA THR A 209 -1.96 -19.91 -0.36
C THR A 209 -2.23 -19.42 1.07
N THR A 210 -1.58 -18.33 1.48
CA THR A 210 -1.66 -17.75 2.82
C THR A 210 -2.27 -16.36 2.77
N ALA A 211 -2.73 -15.83 3.91
CA ALA A 211 -3.17 -14.43 4.00
C ALA A 211 -2.02 -13.43 3.79
N ASP A 212 -0.76 -13.87 3.91
CA ASP A 212 0.40 -12.99 3.71
C ASP A 212 0.56 -12.56 2.25
N ILE A 213 -0.13 -13.19 1.29
CA ILE A 213 -0.06 -12.79 -0.12
C ILE A 213 -0.63 -11.39 -0.38
N GLU A 214 -1.62 -10.96 0.42
CA GLU A 214 -2.30 -9.66 0.29
C GLU A 214 -1.32 -8.49 0.33
N ARG A 215 -0.26 -8.57 1.15
CA ARG A 215 0.73 -7.49 1.25
C ARG A 215 1.53 -7.26 -0.02
N TRP A 216 1.44 -8.15 -0.99
CA TRP A 216 2.15 -8.05 -2.25
C TRP A 216 1.25 -7.57 -3.37
N GLU A 217 -0.04 -7.31 -3.13
CA GLU A 217 -0.95 -6.75 -4.12
C GLU A 217 -0.41 -5.43 -4.69
N GLY A 218 -0.42 -5.29 -6.01
CA GLY A 218 0.15 -4.15 -6.74
C GLY A 218 1.69 -4.15 -6.80
N VAL A 219 2.38 -5.04 -6.10
CA VAL A 219 3.86 -5.11 -6.05
C VAL A 219 4.39 -5.98 -7.18
N LEU A 220 5.54 -5.61 -7.74
CA LEU A 220 6.28 -6.45 -8.68
C LEU A 220 6.91 -7.63 -7.92
N VAL A 221 6.53 -8.85 -8.29
CA VAL A 221 6.98 -10.09 -7.64
C VAL A 221 7.62 -11.05 -8.63
N THR A 222 8.46 -11.94 -8.13
CA THR A 222 9.11 -13.01 -8.91
C THR A 222 8.91 -14.35 -8.20
N VAL A 223 8.54 -15.38 -8.96
CA VAL A 223 8.61 -16.77 -8.52
C VAL A 223 9.64 -17.52 -9.35
N GLU A 224 10.37 -18.43 -8.71
CA GLU A 224 11.50 -19.12 -9.34
C GLU A 224 11.28 -20.62 -9.45
N ASN A 225 11.93 -21.24 -10.44
CA ASN A 225 11.97 -22.69 -10.64
C ASN A 225 10.58 -23.34 -10.70
N VAL A 226 9.67 -22.70 -11.43
CA VAL A 226 8.27 -23.12 -11.54
C VAL A 226 8.01 -23.87 -12.84
N THR A 227 6.98 -24.73 -12.84
CA THR A 227 6.56 -25.51 -14.01
C THR A 227 5.06 -25.42 -14.18
N VAL A 228 4.59 -25.31 -15.41
CA VAL A 228 3.16 -25.25 -15.73
C VAL A 228 2.47 -26.54 -15.28
N THR A 229 1.45 -26.40 -14.44
CA THR A 229 0.63 -27.49 -13.90
C THR A 229 -0.76 -27.52 -14.51
N VAL A 230 -1.27 -26.37 -14.96
CA VAL A 230 -2.56 -26.23 -15.66
C VAL A 230 -2.37 -25.35 -16.87
N ALA A 231 -2.87 -25.80 -18.03
CA ALA A 231 -2.87 -25.04 -19.27
C ALA A 231 -3.80 -23.80 -19.18
N PRO A 232 -3.67 -22.82 -20.09
CA PRO A 232 -4.58 -21.68 -20.15
C PRO A 232 -6.05 -22.09 -20.18
N ASP A 233 -6.86 -21.38 -19.42
CA ASP A 233 -8.31 -21.47 -19.49
C ASP A 233 -8.89 -20.55 -20.59
N ASN A 234 -10.22 -20.42 -20.64
CA ASN A 234 -10.91 -19.61 -21.65
C ASN A 234 -10.69 -18.09 -21.48
N TYR A 235 -10.03 -17.66 -20.40
CA TYR A 235 -9.67 -16.28 -20.12
C TYR A 235 -8.15 -16.06 -20.20
N GLY A 236 -7.39 -17.02 -20.74
CA GLY A 236 -5.94 -16.87 -20.93
C GLY A 236 -5.09 -17.15 -19.68
N ALA A 237 -5.71 -17.30 -18.51
CA ALA A 237 -5.01 -17.56 -17.25
C ALA A 237 -4.60 -19.03 -17.09
N TRP A 238 -3.42 -19.26 -16.52
CA TRP A 238 -2.84 -20.60 -16.33
C TRP A 238 -2.17 -20.72 -14.96
N THR A 239 -1.65 -21.91 -14.63
CA THR A 239 -1.14 -22.20 -13.28
C THR A 239 0.20 -22.92 -13.32
N VAL A 240 1.09 -22.57 -12.39
CA VAL A 240 2.38 -23.21 -12.19
C VAL A 240 2.49 -23.94 -10.84
N THR A 241 3.68 -24.49 -10.55
CA THR A 241 4.03 -25.10 -9.27
C THR A 241 3.56 -24.26 -8.08
N GLY A 242 3.01 -24.92 -7.07
CA GLY A 242 2.48 -24.25 -5.87
C GLY A 242 1.10 -23.62 -6.02
N GLY A 243 0.46 -23.75 -7.19
CA GLY A 243 -0.88 -23.19 -7.42
C GLY A 243 -0.85 -21.70 -7.80
N VAL A 244 0.33 -21.15 -8.08
CA VAL A 244 0.49 -19.75 -8.52
C VAL A 244 -0.17 -19.56 -9.88
N ARG A 245 -1.10 -18.61 -9.94
CA ARG A 245 -1.87 -18.28 -11.15
C ARG A 245 -1.18 -17.14 -11.89
N VAL A 246 -1.09 -17.27 -13.20
CA VAL A 246 -0.50 -16.27 -14.10
C VAL A 246 -1.58 -15.83 -15.08
N ASP A 247 -1.78 -14.52 -15.18
CA ASP A 247 -2.88 -13.89 -15.90
C ASP A 247 -2.34 -13.03 -17.04
N ASP A 248 -3.12 -12.89 -18.11
CA ASP A 248 -2.74 -12.22 -19.35
C ASP A 248 -3.13 -10.73 -19.38
N LYS A 249 -3.62 -10.16 -18.26
CA LYS A 249 -3.99 -8.75 -18.10
C LYS A 249 -2.99 -7.76 -18.71
N LEU A 250 -1.69 -7.97 -18.49
CA LEU A 250 -0.64 -7.08 -18.99
C LEU A 250 0.09 -7.66 -20.21
N PHE A 251 0.29 -8.98 -20.27
CA PHE A 251 0.95 -9.64 -21.38
C PHE A 251 0.53 -11.10 -21.54
N THR A 252 0.14 -11.46 -22.76
CA THR A 252 -0.19 -12.84 -23.14
C THR A 252 1.08 -13.59 -23.59
N TYR A 253 1.51 -14.57 -22.80
CA TYR A 253 2.64 -15.44 -23.17
C TYR A 253 2.24 -16.41 -24.30
N ASN A 254 3.04 -16.49 -25.37
CA ASN A 254 2.83 -17.40 -26.50
C ASN A 254 1.39 -17.41 -27.07
N ASP A 255 0.84 -16.22 -27.30
CA ASP A 255 -0.47 -16.05 -27.95
C ASP A 255 -0.55 -16.79 -29.30
N PRO A 256 -1.62 -17.55 -29.60
CA PRO A 256 -2.82 -17.79 -28.77
C PRO A 256 -2.80 -19.08 -27.94
N ASP A 257 -1.74 -19.89 -28.06
CA ASP A 257 -1.72 -21.23 -27.49
C ASP A 257 -1.35 -21.25 -26.00
N GLY A 258 -0.64 -20.21 -25.53
CA GLY A 258 -0.10 -20.15 -24.18
C GLY A 258 0.97 -21.21 -23.89
N PRO A 259 1.38 -21.39 -22.62
CA PRO A 259 2.36 -22.39 -22.27
C PRO A 259 1.73 -23.79 -22.15
N SER A 260 2.44 -24.81 -22.60
CA SER A 260 2.03 -26.21 -22.44
C SER A 260 2.33 -26.72 -21.03
N ILE A 261 1.49 -27.61 -20.48
CA ILE A 261 1.74 -28.31 -19.22
C ILE A 261 3.12 -28.99 -19.26
N GLY A 262 3.90 -28.82 -18.19
CA GLY A 262 5.27 -29.32 -18.11
C GLY A 262 6.34 -28.36 -18.64
N THR A 263 5.97 -27.21 -19.21
CA THR A 263 6.94 -26.14 -19.52
C THR A 263 7.52 -25.59 -18.21
N SER A 264 8.84 -25.54 -18.11
CA SER A 264 9.55 -25.00 -16.93
C SER A 264 10.08 -23.60 -17.21
N PHE A 265 10.09 -22.78 -16.16
CA PHE A 265 10.67 -21.44 -16.14
C PHE A 265 11.68 -21.35 -15.00
N ALA A 266 12.85 -20.77 -15.27
CA ALA A 266 13.79 -20.37 -14.24
C ALA A 266 13.17 -19.30 -13.34
N SER A 267 12.44 -18.33 -13.92
CA SER A 267 11.61 -17.39 -13.17
C SER A 267 10.44 -16.86 -14.00
N ILE A 268 9.39 -16.44 -13.30
CA ILE A 268 8.30 -15.62 -13.83
C ILE A 268 8.19 -14.38 -12.95
N THR A 269 8.23 -13.21 -13.57
CA THR A 269 8.07 -11.90 -12.90
C THR A 269 6.78 -11.23 -13.34
N GLY A 270 6.18 -10.40 -12.51
CA GLY A 270 5.00 -9.62 -12.88
C GLY A 270 4.40 -8.90 -11.69
N VAL A 271 3.44 -8.02 -11.94
CA VAL A 271 2.73 -7.34 -10.85
C VAL A 271 1.69 -8.29 -10.28
N LEU A 272 1.61 -8.42 -8.95
CA LEU A 272 0.59 -9.24 -8.31
C LEU A 272 -0.75 -8.50 -8.31
N ASP A 273 -1.72 -9.00 -9.07
CA ASP A 273 -3.06 -8.46 -9.17
C ASP A 273 -4.04 -9.32 -8.36
N TYR A 274 -5.00 -8.69 -7.69
CA TYR A 274 -6.14 -9.38 -7.12
C TYR A 274 -7.40 -9.10 -7.95
N SER A 275 -8.01 -10.15 -8.49
CA SER A 275 -9.30 -10.00 -9.16
C SER A 275 -10.06 -11.31 -9.17
N TRP A 276 -11.40 -11.20 -9.12
CA TRP A 276 -12.31 -12.35 -9.09
C TRP A 276 -12.08 -13.34 -7.93
N GLY A 277 -11.57 -12.86 -6.80
CA GLY A 277 -11.34 -13.70 -5.61
C GLY A 277 -9.95 -14.36 -5.55
N GLU A 278 -9.05 -14.04 -6.48
CA GLU A 278 -7.77 -14.75 -6.64
C GLU A 278 -6.60 -13.79 -6.90
N TYR A 279 -5.46 -14.07 -6.26
CA TYR A 279 -4.18 -13.41 -6.55
C TYR A 279 -3.50 -14.05 -7.76
N LYS A 280 -3.02 -13.20 -8.68
CA LYS A 280 -2.46 -13.62 -9.96
C LYS A 280 -1.24 -12.77 -10.28
N ILE A 281 -0.17 -13.41 -10.76
CA ILE A 281 0.96 -12.66 -11.34
C ILE A 281 0.54 -12.21 -12.73
N THR A 282 0.72 -10.92 -13.02
CA THR A 282 0.48 -10.31 -14.34
C THR A 282 1.82 -9.87 -14.94
N PRO A 283 2.46 -10.72 -15.76
CA PRO A 283 3.73 -10.39 -16.41
C PRO A 283 3.58 -9.23 -17.38
N ARG A 284 4.59 -8.38 -17.49
CA ARG A 284 4.52 -7.10 -18.20
C ARG A 284 4.91 -7.24 -19.67
N ASP A 285 5.85 -8.13 -19.94
CA ASP A 285 6.32 -8.44 -21.29
C ASP A 285 7.03 -9.82 -21.33
N ALA A 286 7.58 -10.16 -22.49
CA ALA A 286 8.27 -11.44 -22.69
C ALA A 286 9.53 -11.61 -21.82
N SER A 287 10.17 -10.52 -21.37
CA SER A 287 11.38 -10.58 -20.54
C SER A 287 11.10 -11.03 -19.11
N ASP A 288 9.85 -10.94 -18.68
CA ASP A 288 9.42 -11.44 -17.38
C ASP A 288 9.35 -12.98 -17.33
N PHE A 289 9.54 -13.69 -18.46
CA PHE A 289 9.62 -15.15 -18.54
C PHE A 289 11.05 -15.61 -18.83
N VAL A 290 11.74 -16.13 -17.83
CA VAL A 290 13.09 -16.67 -17.99
C VAL A 290 13.03 -18.18 -18.10
N VAL A 291 13.54 -18.74 -19.20
CA VAL A 291 13.64 -20.19 -19.41
C VAL A 291 14.94 -20.77 -18.82
N PRO A 292 14.95 -22.05 -18.38
CA PRO A 292 16.16 -22.71 -17.87
C PRO A 292 17.31 -22.89 -18.88
#